data_AF-A0A7Z9DZL9-F1
#
_entry.id   AF-A0A7Z9DZL9-F1
#
_cell.length_a   1.000
_cell.length_b   1.000
_cell.length_c   1.000
_cell.angle_alpha   90.00
_cell.angle_beta   90.00
_cell.angle_gamma   90.00
#
_symmetry.space_group_name_H-M   'P 1'
#
loop_
_entity.id
_entity.type
_entity.pdbx_description
1 polymer ?
#
loop_
_entity_poly.entity_id
_entity_poly.type
_entity_poly.pdbx_seq_one_letter_code
_entity_poly.pdbx_strand_id
1 'polypeptide(L)' 'MKARYRYRCYPTPSQKLGLAKLFGCVRVVFNFCISEYKGGKKKPKNAKLQKQFITQAKKLEERAWRKHQTIQG' A
#
# COMPACT_ATOMS: atom_id res chain seq x y z
N MET A 1 8.61 -33.11 5.48
CA MET A 1 9.10 -32.46 4.25
C MET A 1 8.13 -31.34 3.87
N LYS A 2 8.52 -30.05 3.85
CA LYS A 2 7.61 -28.96 3.44
C LYS A 2 7.62 -28.84 1.92
N ALA A 3 6.50 -29.13 1.29
CA ALA A 3 6.34 -28.91 -0.16
C ALA A 3 6.60 -27.44 -0.49
N ARG A 4 7.60 -27.18 -1.33
CA ARG A 4 7.85 -25.84 -1.89
C ARG A 4 7.11 -25.76 -3.22
N TYR A 5 5.92 -25.21 -3.19
CA TYR A 5 5.15 -25.00 -4.40
C TYR A 5 5.71 -23.81 -5.19
N ARG A 6 6.01 -24.03 -6.47
CA ARG A 6 6.39 -22.98 -7.41
C ARG A 6 5.18 -22.65 -8.27
N TYR A 7 4.39 -21.67 -7.84
CA TYR A 7 3.28 -21.16 -8.64
C TYR A 7 3.76 -20.03 -9.56
N ARG A 8 3.37 -20.09 -10.84
CA ARG A 8 3.47 -18.96 -11.75
C ARG A 8 2.09 -18.31 -11.86
N CYS A 9 2.05 -16.99 -11.69
CA CYS A 9 0.84 -16.20 -11.85
C CYS A 9 0.90 -15.47 -13.20
N TYR A 10 -0.15 -15.60 -14.00
CA TYR A 10 -0.31 -14.91 -15.29
C TYR A 10 -1.53 -14.00 -15.24
N PRO A 11 -1.40 -12.80 -14.65
CA PRO A 11 -2.53 -11.90 -14.46
C PRO A 11 -3.01 -11.31 -15.80
N THR A 12 -4.33 -11.12 -15.92
CA THR A 12 -4.94 -10.36 -17.03
C THR A 12 -4.50 -8.88 -16.97
N PRO A 13 -4.63 -8.11 -18.07
CA PRO A 13 -4.30 -6.68 -18.05
C PRO A 13 -4.99 -5.91 -16.90
N SER A 14 -6.28 -6.19 -16.65
CA SER A 14 -7.05 -5.58 -15.56
C SER A 14 -6.50 -5.95 -14.18
N GLN A 15 -6.09 -7.22 -13.99
CA GLN A 15 -5.47 -7.68 -12.75
C GLN A 15 -4.09 -7.05 -12.54
N LYS A 16 -3.28 -6.91 -13.60
CA LYS A 16 -1.98 -6.20 -13.54
C LYS A 16 -2.15 -4.77 -13.04
N LEU A 17 -3.17 -4.06 -13.54
CA LEU A 17 -3.48 -2.70 -13.09
C LEU A 17 -3.87 -2.68 -11.60
N GLY A 18 -4.73 -3.61 -11.17
CA GLY A 18 -5.10 -3.75 -9.76
C GLY A 18 -3.90 -4.04 -8.84
N LEU A 19 -3.02 -4.95 -9.27
CA LEU A 19 -1.79 -5.28 -8.55
C LEU A 19 -0.82 -4.10 -8.49
N ALA A 20 -0.61 -3.40 -9.60
CA ALA A 20 0.24 -2.21 -9.64
C ALA A 20 -0.26 -1.13 -8.68
N LYS A 21 -1.58 -0.90 -8.65
CA LYS A 21 -2.26 0.01 -7.71
C LYS A 21 -2.03 -0.41 -6.26
N LEU A 22 -2.24 -1.69 -5.93
CA LEU A 22 -2.06 -2.23 -4.58
C LEU A 22 -0.60 -2.12 -4.13
N PHE A 23 0.34 -2.65 -4.92
CA PHE A 23 1.76 -2.64 -4.58
C PHE A 23 2.34 -1.23 -4.53
N GLY A 24 1.87 -0.32 -5.37
CA GLY A 24 2.22 1.10 -5.30
C GLY A 24 1.82 1.72 -3.96
N CYS A 25 0.59 1.49 -3.51
CA CYS A 25 0.11 1.97 -2.21
C CYS A 25 0.91 1.39 -1.03
N VAL A 26 1.15 0.08 -1.03
CA VAL A 26 1.93 -0.60 0.02
C VAL A 26 3.36 -0.05 0.07
N ARG A 27 4.01 0.15 -1.08
CA ARG A 27 5.39 0.62 -1.15
C ARG A 27 5.56 2.03 -0.60
N VAL A 28 4.59 2.93 -0.83
CA VAL A 28 4.61 4.28 -0.26
C VAL A 28 4.56 4.25 1.27
N VAL A 29 3.64 3.47 1.85
CA VAL A 29 3.50 3.34 3.32
C VAL A 29 4.74 2.70 3.93
N PHE A 30 5.27 1.66 3.28
CA PHE A 30 6.47 0.96 3.74
C PHE A 30 7.70 1.87 3.73
N ASN A 31 7.93 2.62 2.65
CA ASN A 31 9.05 3.55 2.55
C ASN A 31 8.95 4.65 3.61
N PHE A 32 7.75 5.16 3.90
CA PHE A 32 7.54 6.10 5.00
C PHE A 32 7.93 5.51 6.36
N CYS A 33 7.49 4.29 6.65
CA CYS A 33 7.85 3.60 7.88
C CYS A 33 9.37 3.39 8.00
N ILE A 34 10.05 3.03 6.91
CA ILE A 34 11.52 2.94 6.88
C ILE A 34 12.15 4.29 7.17
N SER A 35 11.67 5.37 6.54
CA SER A 35 12.20 6.72 6.74
C SER A 35 12.07 7.16 8.20
N GLU A 36 10.91 6.93 8.82
CA GLU A 36 10.69 7.25 10.24
C GLU A 36 11.60 6.42 11.14
N TYR A 37 11.78 5.13 10.84
CA TYR A 37 12.66 4.25 11.60
C TYR A 37 14.14 4.67 11.50
N LYS A 38 14.61 5.02 10.29
CA LYS A 38 15.95 5.58 10.08
C LYS A 38 16.16 6.91 10.81
N GLY A 39 15.10 7.69 10.99
CA GLY A 39 15.09 8.91 11.81
C GLY A 39 15.04 8.65 13.32
N GLY A 40 15.23 7.41 13.79
CA GLY A 40 15.23 7.06 15.21
C GLY A 40 13.84 7.01 15.85
N LYS A 41 12.77 7.17 15.07
CA LYS A 41 11.39 7.16 15.60
C LYS A 41 10.90 5.72 15.75
N LYS A 42 10.12 5.47 16.80
CA LYS A 42 9.46 4.19 17.00
C LYS A 42 8.49 3.90 15.86
N LYS A 43 8.37 2.62 15.49
CA LYS A 43 7.44 2.15 14.46
C LYS A 43 6.02 2.66 14.75
N PRO A 44 5.40 3.42 13.84
CA PRO A 44 4.06 3.94 14.04
C PRO A 44 3.04 2.80 14.12
N LYS A 45 2.06 2.92 15.03
CA LYS A 45 0.94 1.99 15.14
C LYS A 45 0.08 2.02 13.86
N ASN A 46 -0.51 0.88 13.51
CA ASN A 46 -1.39 0.75 12.32
C ASN A 46 -2.52 1.79 12.28
N ALA A 47 -3.18 2.06 13.41
CA ALA A 47 -4.25 3.07 13.47
C ALA A 47 -3.77 4.48 13.08
N LYS A 48 -2.54 4.84 13.45
CA LYS A 48 -1.92 6.13 13.08
C LYS A 48 -1.61 6.17 11.58
N LEU A 49 -1.08 5.08 11.04
CA LEU A 49 -0.82 4.95 9.61
C LEU A 49 -2.09 5.04 8.78
N GLN A 50 -3.19 4.38 9.18
CA GLN A 50 -4.48 4.48 8.49
C GLN A 50 -5.00 5.92 8.49
N LYS A 51 -4.98 6.61 9.64
CA LYS A 51 -5.41 8.02 9.72
C LYS A 51 -4.57 8.92 8.81
N GLN A 52 -3.25 8.70 8.75
CA GLN A 52 -2.33 9.51 7.97
C GLN A 52 -2.41 9.20 6.46
N PHE A 53 -2.48 7.94 6.06
CA PHE A 53 -2.43 7.55 4.65
C PHE A 53 -3.79 7.36 3.99
N ILE A 54 -4.84 7.10 4.74
CA ILE A 54 -6.20 6.95 4.22
C ILE A 54 -6.95 8.27 4.43
N THR A 55 -7.03 8.76 5.67
CA THR A 55 -7.84 9.95 5.98
C THR A 55 -7.23 11.25 5.45
N GLN A 56 -5.91 11.47 5.57
CA GLN A 56 -5.30 12.68 5.00
C GLN A 56 -5.08 12.59 3.48
N ALA A 57 -4.94 11.39 2.91
CA ALA A 57 -4.88 11.25 1.45
C ALA A 57 -6.20 11.60 0.75
N LYS A 58 -7.34 11.46 1.43
CA LYS A 58 -8.62 11.98 0.93
C LYS A 58 -8.67 13.51 0.85
N LYS A 59 -7.86 14.20 1.68
CA LYS A 59 -7.82 15.66 1.81
C LYS A 59 -6.80 16.36 0.90
N LEU A 60 -5.71 15.68 0.53
CA LEU A 60 -4.68 16.22 -0.37
C LEU A 60 -5.03 15.94 -1.83
N GLU A 61 -5.29 16.98 -2.62
CA GLU A 61 -5.54 16.89 -4.07
C GLU A 61 -4.40 16.21 -4.83
N GLU A 62 -3.14 16.44 -4.42
CA GLU A 62 -1.96 15.75 -4.98
C GLU A 62 -2.00 14.21 -4.85
N ARG A 63 -2.84 13.67 -3.95
CA ARG A 63 -3.02 12.22 -3.75
C ARG A 63 -4.38 11.72 -4.25
N ALA A 64 -5.12 12.54 -5.00
CA ALA A 64 -6.41 12.19 -5.57
C ALA A 64 -6.38 10.95 -6.48
N TRP A 65 -5.23 10.63 -7.10
CA TRP A 65 -5.05 9.39 -7.87
C TRP A 65 -5.31 8.10 -7.04
N ARG A 66 -5.29 8.18 -5.69
CA ARG A 66 -5.67 7.08 -4.80
C ARG A 66 -7.16 7.02 -4.46
N LYS A 67 -7.95 8.06 -4.72
CA LYS A 67 -9.41 8.07 -4.44
C LYS A 67 -10.16 7.00 -5.26
N HIS A 68 -9.62 6.59 -6.39
CA HIS A 68 -10.19 5.56 -7.25
C HIS A 68 -10.06 4.12 -6.70
N GLN A 69 -9.53 3.93 -5.48
CA GLN A 69 -9.32 2.62 -4.85
C GLN A 69 -10.33 2.28 -3.75
N THR A 70 -11.43 3.03 -3.61
CA THR A 70 -12.52 2.56 -2.75
C THR A 70 -13.21 1.41 -3.46
N ILE A 71 -12.76 0.19 -3.16
CA ILE A 71 -13.50 -1.03 -3.44
C ILE A 71 -14.83 -0.86 -2.70
N GLN A 72 -15.91 -0.58 -3.43
CA GLN A 72 -17.25 -0.84 -2.94
C GLN A 72 -17.34 -2.35 -2.74
N GLY A 73 -17.40 -2.74 -1.48
CA GLY A 73 -17.87 -4.04 -1.02
C GLY A 73 -19.02 -3.77 -0.07
#